data_AF-A6R9I9-F1
#
_entry.id   AF-A6R9I9-F1
#
_cell.length_a   1.000
_cell.length_b   1.000
_cell.length_c   1.000
_cell.angle_alpha   90.00
_cell.angle_beta   90.00
_cell.angle_gamma   90.00
#
_symmetry.space_group_name_H-M   'P 1'
#
loop_
_entity.id
_entity.type
_entity.pdbx_description
1 polymer ?
#
loop_
_entity_poly.entity_id
_entity_poly.type
_entity_poly.pdbx_seq_one_letter_code
_entity_poly.pdbx_strand_id
1 'polypeptide(L)'
;MSSAVADPNPSSFKKIYTHFKRAPGTHKLGVLYVVDSVTRQWVESARKAGQTVGSGAPDGTFAAGVNRVTELLPVLMTDIINNAPEYQKDKIKKLVDIWERGYTFPAALLASLKEQLNAPVSQIDNEREGA
;
A
#
# COMPACT_ATOMS: atom_id res chain seq x y z
N MET A 1 -9.67 -27.27 -22.10
CA MET A 1 -8.67 -27.01 -21.04
C MET A 1 -9.12 -25.77 -20.28
N SER A 2 -9.87 -25.95 -19.20
CA SER A 2 -10.37 -24.84 -18.37
C SER A 2 -9.26 -24.37 -17.44
N SER A 3 -8.66 -23.22 -17.74
CA SER A 3 -7.73 -22.57 -16.81
C SER A 3 -8.56 -21.87 -15.73
N ALA A 4 -8.35 -22.29 -14.48
CA ALA A 4 -9.08 -21.86 -13.31
C ALA A 4 -9.11 -20.34 -13.19
N VAL A 5 -10.32 -19.79 -13.10
CA VAL A 5 -10.60 -18.44 -12.63
C VAL A 5 -9.94 -18.29 -11.27
N ALA A 6 -8.88 -17.48 -11.20
CA ALA A 6 -8.43 -16.96 -9.91
C ALA A 6 -9.58 -16.15 -9.34
N ASP A 7 -9.92 -16.36 -8.07
CA ASP A 7 -11.01 -15.64 -7.41
C ASP A 7 -10.38 -14.63 -6.42
N PRO A 8 -9.92 -13.45 -6.87
CA PRO A 8 -9.56 -12.35 -5.98
C PRO A 8 -10.86 -11.71 -5.49
N ASN A 9 -11.51 -12.40 -4.55
CA ASN A 9 -12.81 -11.98 -4.01
C ASN A 9 -12.75 -10.50 -3.58
N PRO A 10 -13.51 -9.58 -4.21
CA PRO A 10 -13.46 -8.14 -3.94
C PRO A 10 -13.89 -7.73 -2.51
N SER A 11 -14.46 -8.67 -1.75
CA SER A 11 -15.02 -8.44 -0.42
C SER A 11 -13.96 -8.38 0.69
N SER A 12 -12.85 -9.09 0.53
CA SER A 12 -11.80 -9.20 1.56
C SER A 12 -10.95 -7.93 1.63
N PHE A 13 -10.62 -7.33 0.47
CA PHE A 13 -9.84 -6.10 0.43
C PHE A 13 -10.59 -4.88 0.97
N LYS A 14 -11.88 -4.73 0.63
CA LYS A 14 -12.73 -3.67 1.22
C LYS A 14 -12.75 -3.77 2.75
N LYS A 15 -12.88 -4.97 3.30
CA LYS A 15 -12.84 -5.20 4.76
C LYS A 15 -11.47 -4.83 5.36
N ILE A 16 -10.36 -5.22 4.73
CA ILE A 16 -9.01 -4.84 5.18
C ILE A 16 -8.85 -3.32 5.19
N TYR A 17 -9.31 -2.64 4.14
CA TYR A 17 -9.25 -1.19 4.02
C TYR A 17 -10.10 -0.45 5.07
N THR A 18 -11.31 -0.93 5.35
CA THR A 18 -12.17 -0.36 6.40
C THR A 18 -11.58 -0.56 7.80
N HIS A 19 -11.04 -1.75 8.09
CA HIS A 19 -10.34 -2.02 9.35
C HIS A 19 -9.08 -1.16 9.48
N PHE A 20 -8.33 -0.97 8.40
CA PHE A 20 -7.16 -0.11 8.37
C PHE A 20 -7.50 1.34 8.76
N LYS A 21 -8.54 1.94 8.17
CA LYS A 21 -8.94 3.33 8.51
C LYS A 21 -9.36 3.50 9.97
N ARG A 22 -9.90 2.45 10.60
CA ARG A 22 -10.33 2.48 12.01
C ARG A 22 -9.24 2.05 12.99
N ALA A 23 -8.12 1.51 12.52
CA ALA A 23 -7.05 1.02 13.38
C ALA A 23 -6.26 2.17 14.03
N PRO A 24 -5.88 2.06 15.32
CA PRO A 24 -5.00 3.03 15.97
C PRO A 24 -3.66 3.17 15.23
N GLY A 25 -3.03 4.35 15.31
CA GLY A 25 -1.75 4.66 14.65
C GLY A 25 -0.64 3.61 14.86
N THR A 26 -0.63 2.95 16.01
CA THR A 26 0.33 1.89 16.37
C THR A 26 0.21 0.62 15.52
N HIS A 27 -0.97 0.34 14.94
CA HIS A 27 -1.24 -0.86 14.16
C HIS A 27 -1.08 -0.64 12.64
N LYS A 28 -0.86 0.62 12.21
CA LYS A 28 -0.74 0.99 10.79
C LYS A 28 0.41 0.26 10.10
N LEU A 29 1.56 0.16 10.76
CA LEU A 29 2.70 -0.60 10.27
C LEU A 29 2.39 -2.10 10.11
N GLY A 30 1.68 -2.69 11.06
CA GLY A 30 1.27 -4.10 11.01
C GLY A 30 0.41 -4.40 9.79
N VAL A 31 -0.56 -3.53 9.50
CA VAL A 31 -1.39 -3.68 8.30
C VAL A 31 -0.58 -3.46 7.03
N LEU A 32 0.38 -2.54 7.02
CA LEU A 32 1.25 -2.32 5.87
C LEU A 32 2.07 -3.58 5.51
N TYR A 33 2.56 -4.32 6.52
CA TYR A 33 3.23 -5.61 6.29
C TYR A 33 2.31 -6.67 5.69
N VAL A 34 1.04 -6.69 6.06
CA VAL A 34 0.05 -7.59 5.46
C VAL A 34 -0.19 -7.22 4.00
N VAL A 35 -0.37 -5.92 3.71
CA VAL A 35 -0.56 -5.42 2.33
C VAL A 35 0.67 -5.71 1.47
N ASP A 36 1.89 -5.52 2.00
CA ASP A 36 3.15 -5.90 1.34
C ASP A 36 3.15 -7.38 0.95
N SER A 37 2.94 -8.26 1.93
CA SER A 37 3.03 -9.70 1.74
C SER A 37 2.05 -10.21 0.68
N VAL A 38 0.78 -9.76 0.76
CA VAL A 38 -0.26 -10.14 -0.19
C VAL A 38 0.04 -9.61 -1.58
N THR A 39 0.48 -8.35 -1.69
CA THR A 39 0.73 -7.73 -2.99
C THR A 39 1.91 -8.37 -3.70
N ARG A 40 3.00 -8.65 -2.98
CA ARG A 40 4.16 -9.36 -3.55
C ARG A 40 3.76 -10.75 -4.07
N GLN A 41 2.96 -11.48 -3.30
CA GLN A 41 2.45 -12.77 -3.74
C GLN A 41 1.59 -12.66 -5.01
N TRP A 42 0.76 -11.61 -5.12
CA TRP A 42 -0.03 -11.36 -6.33
C TRP A 42 0.81 -10.93 -7.51
N VAL A 43 1.84 -10.10 -7.33
CA VAL A 43 2.79 -9.72 -8.39
C VAL A 43 3.50 -10.96 -8.93
N GLU A 44 4.00 -11.83 -8.05
CA GLU A 44 4.63 -13.08 -8.47
C GLU A 44 3.65 -14.03 -9.17
N SER A 45 2.42 -14.14 -8.66
CA SER A 45 1.39 -14.99 -9.26
C SER A 45 0.94 -14.46 -10.62
N ALA A 46 0.78 -13.14 -10.77
CA ALA A 46 0.51 -12.48 -12.05
C ALA A 46 1.64 -12.76 -13.05
N ARG A 47 2.90 -12.59 -12.64
CA ARG A 47 4.06 -12.88 -13.48
C ARG A 47 4.11 -14.34 -13.92
N LYS A 48 3.87 -15.28 -13.01
CA LYS A 48 3.79 -16.73 -13.31
C LYS A 48 2.65 -17.06 -14.27
N ALA A 49 1.51 -16.37 -14.14
CA ALA A 49 0.35 -16.52 -15.02
C ALA A 49 0.48 -15.79 -16.36
N GLY A 50 1.61 -15.10 -16.63
CA GLY A 50 1.80 -14.28 -17.83
C GLY A 50 0.88 -13.05 -17.88
N GLN A 51 0.34 -12.61 -16.74
CA GLN A 51 -0.52 -11.45 -16.63
C GLN A 51 0.31 -10.17 -16.49
N THR A 52 0.04 -9.20 -17.34
CA THR A 52 0.63 -7.86 -17.22
C THR A 52 -0.09 -7.08 -16.13
N VAL A 53 0.67 -6.61 -15.12
CA VAL A 53 0.14 -5.73 -14.08
C VAL A 53 -0.09 -4.34 -14.67
N GLY A 54 -1.30 -3.79 -14.51
CA GLY A 54 -1.66 -2.45 -14.97
C GLY A 54 -3.17 -2.25 -15.08
N SER A 55 -3.58 -1.05 -15.50
CA SER A 55 -4.98 -0.59 -15.52
C SER A 55 -5.92 -1.34 -16.47
N GLY A 56 -5.39 -2.23 -17.31
CA GLY A 56 -6.17 -3.07 -18.24
C GLY A 56 -6.35 -4.52 -17.79
N ALA A 57 -5.96 -4.86 -16.56
CA ALA A 57 -6.06 -6.22 -16.07
C ALA A 57 -7.54 -6.63 -15.87
N PRO A 58 -7.99 -7.78 -16.41
CA PRO A 58 -9.36 -8.24 -16.24
C PRO A 58 -9.71 -8.45 -14.76
N ASP A 59 -10.90 -8.05 -14.35
CA ASP A 59 -11.41 -8.37 -13.02
C ASP A 59 -11.35 -9.88 -12.78
N GLY A 60 -10.98 -10.29 -11.56
CA GLY A 60 -10.74 -11.70 -11.27
C GLY A 60 -9.28 -12.15 -11.47
N THR A 61 -8.37 -11.27 -11.90
CA THR A 61 -6.96 -11.63 -12.07
C THR A 61 -6.08 -11.17 -10.90
N PHE A 62 -4.92 -11.80 -10.72
CA PHE A 62 -3.92 -11.34 -9.75
C PHE A 62 -3.44 -9.92 -10.11
N ALA A 63 -3.30 -9.62 -11.40
CA ALA A 63 -2.96 -8.29 -11.89
C ALA A 63 -4.01 -7.23 -11.51
N ALA A 64 -5.32 -7.55 -11.56
CA ALA A 64 -6.36 -6.63 -11.11
C ALA A 64 -6.31 -6.38 -9.59
N GLY A 65 -5.96 -7.41 -8.80
CA GLY A 65 -5.69 -7.28 -7.37
C GLY A 65 -4.56 -6.28 -7.09
N VAL A 66 -3.42 -6.43 -7.77
CA VAL A 66 -2.28 -5.50 -7.65
C VAL A 66 -2.65 -4.08 -8.08
N ASN A 67 -3.41 -3.92 -9.16
CA ASN A 67 -3.87 -2.60 -9.63
C ASN A 67 -4.72 -1.90 -8.55
N ARG A 68 -5.67 -2.60 -7.93
CA ARG A 68 -6.50 -2.04 -6.85
C ARG A 68 -5.69 -1.65 -5.61
N VAL A 69 -4.67 -2.43 -5.25
CA VAL A 69 -3.76 -2.05 -4.16
C VAL A 69 -3.00 -0.79 -4.53
N THR A 70 -2.49 -0.72 -5.76
CA THR A 70 -1.75 0.45 -6.28
C THR A 70 -2.59 1.72 -6.22
N GLU A 71 -3.89 1.64 -6.51
CA GLU A 71 -4.83 2.76 -6.43
C GLU A 71 -5.11 3.22 -4.99
N LEU A 72 -5.18 2.29 -4.03
CA LEU A 72 -5.42 2.63 -2.62
C LEU A 72 -4.16 3.00 -1.84
N LEU A 73 -2.99 2.60 -2.33
CA LEU A 73 -1.71 2.77 -1.64
C LEU A 73 -1.41 4.24 -1.28
N PRO A 74 -1.66 5.25 -2.15
CA PRO A 74 -1.45 6.66 -1.78
C PRO A 74 -2.28 7.07 -0.56
N VAL A 75 -3.57 6.73 -0.53
CA VAL A 75 -4.47 7.07 0.58
C VAL A 75 -4.05 6.37 1.87
N LEU A 76 -3.64 5.11 1.78
CA LEU A 76 -3.08 4.37 2.91
C LEU A 76 -1.84 5.08 3.43
N MET A 77 -0.87 5.37 2.55
CA MET A 77 0.40 5.98 2.94
C MET A 77 0.24 7.36 3.56
N THR A 78 -0.63 8.22 3.01
CA THR A 78 -0.94 9.52 3.62
C THR A 78 -1.47 9.36 5.05
N ASP A 79 -2.37 8.41 5.28
CA ASP A 79 -2.92 8.12 6.61
C ASP A 79 -1.84 7.60 7.59
N ILE A 80 -0.91 6.77 7.10
CA ILE A 80 0.23 6.29 7.89
C ILE A 80 1.18 7.45 8.22
N ILE A 81 1.54 8.28 7.25
CA ILE A 81 2.48 9.40 7.44
C ILE A 81 1.94 10.39 8.48
N ASN A 82 0.62 10.63 8.49
CA ASN A 82 -0.02 11.56 9.42
C ASN A 82 -0.21 11.00 10.83
N ASN A 83 -0.43 9.68 10.98
CA ASN A 83 -0.84 9.09 12.26
C ASN A 83 0.17 8.11 12.88
N ALA A 84 1.14 7.61 12.11
CA ALA A 84 2.11 6.66 12.62
C ALA A 84 3.24 7.38 13.38
N PRO A 85 3.72 6.79 14.50
CA PRO A 85 4.87 7.31 15.22
C PRO A 85 6.14 7.38 14.34
N GLU A 86 7.04 8.31 14.64
CA GLU A 86 8.27 8.54 13.84
C GLU A 86 9.11 7.26 13.67
N TYR A 87 9.27 6.46 14.72
CA TYR A 87 10.01 5.18 14.65
C TYR A 87 9.40 4.15 13.68
N GLN A 88 8.10 4.28 13.36
CA GLN A 88 7.45 3.45 12.35
C GLN A 88 7.74 3.97 10.94
N LYS A 89 7.88 5.29 10.76
CA LYS A 89 8.18 5.92 9.46
C LYS A 89 9.50 5.43 8.88
N ASP A 90 10.54 5.25 9.70
CA ASP A 90 11.80 4.64 9.25
C ASP A 90 11.61 3.22 8.70
N LYS A 91 10.73 2.42 9.32
CA LYS A 91 10.41 1.07 8.84
C LYS A 91 9.61 1.11 7.54
N ILE A 92 8.72 2.09 7.40
CA ILE A 92 7.93 2.32 6.18
C ILE A 92 8.85 2.74 5.02
N LYS A 93 9.82 3.63 5.26
CA LYS A 93 10.84 3.99 4.25
C LYS A 93 11.57 2.75 3.73
N LYS A 94 12.01 1.87 4.64
CA LYS A 94 12.65 0.58 4.26
C LYS A 94 11.72 -0.32 3.43
N LEU A 95 10.43 -0.36 3.75
CA LEU A 95 9.45 -1.12 2.95
C LEU A 95 9.32 -0.55 1.53
N VAL A 96 9.26 0.77 1.39
CA VAL A 96 9.20 1.44 0.08
C VAL A 96 10.45 1.13 -0.75
N ASP A 97 11.63 1.08 -0.14
CA ASP A 97 12.88 0.67 -0.82
C ASP A 97 12.85 -0.80 -1.27
N ILE A 98 12.26 -1.70 -0.47
CA ILE A 98 12.07 -3.11 -0.84
C ILE A 98 11.13 -3.22 -2.05
N TRP A 99 10.03 -2.46 -2.07
CA TRP A 99 9.09 -2.44 -3.18
C TRP A 99 9.70 -1.95 -4.49
N GLU A 100 10.56 -0.94 -4.40
CA GLU A 100 11.27 -0.40 -5.55
C GLU A 100 12.23 -1.44 -6.14
N ARG A 101 13.06 -2.07 -5.29
CA ARG A 101 13.98 -3.13 -5.71
C ARG A 101 13.25 -4.37 -6.24
N GLY A 102 12.07 -4.67 -5.68
CA GLY A 102 11.25 -5.81 -6.06
C GLY A 102 10.37 -5.56 -7.28
N TYR A 103 10.39 -4.37 -7.90
CA TYR A 103 9.45 -3.96 -8.95
C TYR A 103 7.99 -4.27 -8.57
N THR A 104 7.64 -4.08 -7.28
CA THR A 104 6.32 -4.44 -6.74
C THR A 104 5.26 -3.41 -7.15
N PHE A 105 5.64 -2.13 -7.17
CA PHE A 105 4.78 -1.02 -7.58
C PHE A 105 5.49 -0.15 -8.63
N PRO A 106 4.74 0.68 -9.39
CA PRO A 106 5.33 1.61 -10.34
C PRO A 106 6.30 2.59 -9.68
N ALA A 107 7.48 2.79 -10.29
CA ALA A 107 8.53 3.66 -9.74
C ALA A 107 8.04 5.10 -9.50
N ALA A 108 7.19 5.64 -10.39
CA ALA A 108 6.62 6.98 -10.22
C ALA A 108 5.79 7.10 -8.93
N LEU A 109 5.01 6.08 -8.60
CA LEU A 109 4.21 6.06 -7.38
C LEU A 109 5.12 5.97 -6.15
N LEU A 110 6.14 5.11 -6.17
CA LEU A 110 7.09 4.98 -5.07
C LEU A 110 7.89 6.27 -4.85
N ALA A 111 8.29 6.97 -5.91
CA ALA A 111 8.98 8.26 -5.82
C ALA A 111 8.13 9.29 -5.06
N SER A 112 6.85 9.46 -5.43
CA SER A 112 5.94 10.37 -4.73
C SER A 112 5.74 9.98 -3.26
N LEU A 113 5.72 8.69 -2.93
CA LEU A 113 5.64 8.23 -1.55
C LEU A 113 6.90 8.55 -0.74
N LYS A 114 8.09 8.38 -1.33
CA LYS A 114 9.35 8.74 -0.70
C LYS A 114 9.44 10.25 -0.44
N GLU A 115 8.99 11.07 -1.39
CA GLU A 115 8.88 12.52 -1.19
C GLU A 115 7.97 12.85 0.00
N GLN A 116 6.78 12.26 0.08
CA GLN A 116 5.87 12.47 1.22
C GLN A 116 6.46 12.01 2.57
N LEU A 117 7.22 10.92 2.58
CA LEU A 117 7.88 10.41 3.79
C LEU A 117 9.09 11.23 4.24
N ASN A 118 9.69 12.00 3.33
CA ASN A 118 10.83 12.87 3.60
C ASN A 118 10.41 14.33 3.78
N ALA A 119 9.20 14.69 3.39
CA ALA A 119 8.64 16.00 3.67
C ALA A 119 8.60 16.21 5.20
N PRO A 120 9.04 17.38 5.70
CA PRO A 120 8.83 17.72 7.08
C PRO A 120 7.32 17.71 7.33
N VAL A 121 6.86 16.92 8.31
CA VAL A 121 5.47 17.00 8.76
C VAL A 121 5.30 18.43 9.26
N SER A 122 4.64 19.27 8.48
CA SER A 122 4.23 20.60 8.91
C SER A 122 3.37 20.38 10.15
N GLN A 123 3.97 20.58 11.33
CA GLN A 123 3.26 20.70 12.59
C GLN A 123 2.39 21.95 12.44
N ILE A 124 1.18 21.78 11.96
CA ILE A 124 0.19 22.84 11.96
C ILE A 124 -0.42 22.87 13.36
N ASP A 125 -0.03 23.92 14.08
CA ASP A 125 -0.67 24.57 15.23
C ASP A 125 -0.86 23.74 16.51
N ASN A 126 0.04 23.93 17.47
CA ASN A 126 -0.30 23.85 18.88
C ASN A 126 0.45 24.92 19.66
N GLU A 127 0.21 26.20 19.31
CA GLU A 127 0.82 27.35 19.98
C GLU A 127 -0.22 28.46 20.22
N ARG A 128 -1.43 28.07 20.63
CA ARG A 128 -2.47 28.99 21.15
C ARG A 128 -2.99 28.53 22.51
N GLU A 129 -2.11 28.51 23.50
CA GLU A 129 -2.52 28.69 24.90
C GLU A 129 -1.31 29.18 25.70
N GLY A 130 -1.23 30.49 25.93
CA GLY A 130 -0.22 31.07 26.82
C GLY A 130 0.20 32.49 26.50
N ALA A 131 -0.70 33.47 26.68
CA ALA A 131 -0.42 34.82 27.21
C ALA A 131 -1.71 35.65 27.23
#